data_AF-A0A4S2TIT2-F1
#
_entry.id   AF-A0A4S2TIT2-F1
#
_cell.length_a   1.000
_cell.length_b   1.000
_cell.length_c   1.000
_cell.angle_alpha   90.00
_cell.angle_beta   90.00
_cell.angle_gamma   90.00
#
_symmetry.space_group_name_H-M   'P 1'
#
loop_
_entity.id
_entity.type
_entity.pdbx_description
1 polymer ?
#
loop_
_entity_poly.entity_id
_entity_poly.type
_entity_poly.pdbx_seq_one_letter_code
_entity_poly.pdbx_strand_id
1 'polypeptide(L)'
;MRNVQRRTVEAPASEVGPLLDLLSTPQDRLWPAAWSPLRLDAGLAVGSAGGHGRIRYEVSAYEPGSRVHFAFTPGLGLEGYHEFVVIPDGPARCQVVHTASGHLAGGMRLLWPLAIRPLHEALLADLLDNIEREATGRVVRPARWSLRVRLMRRFFPPTPVPSGSPAA
;
A
#
# COMPACT_ATOMS: atom_id res chain seq x y z
N MET A 1 -4.09 -8.21 15.46
CA MET A 1 -3.08 -7.17 15.22
C MET A 1 -3.76 -5.97 14.60
N ARG A 2 -3.24 -4.76 14.83
CA ARG A 2 -3.70 -3.54 14.16
C ARG A 2 -2.52 -2.63 13.91
N ASN A 3 -2.42 -2.10 12.70
CA ASN A 3 -1.32 -1.25 12.24
C ASN A 3 -1.89 -0.14 11.37
N VAL A 4 -1.61 1.12 11.72
CA VAL A 4 -2.21 2.28 11.07
C VAL A 4 -1.12 3.28 10.73
N GLN A 5 -1.11 3.76 9.49
CA GLN A 5 -0.27 4.85 9.01
C GLN A 5 -1.17 5.98 8.54
N ARG A 6 -0.78 7.22 8.83
CA ARG A 6 -1.54 8.41 8.44
C ARG A 6 -0.59 9.46 7.92
N ARG A 7 -1.02 10.21 6.91
CA ARG A 7 -0.34 11.41 6.42
C ARG A 7 -1.39 12.49 6.17
N THR A 8 -1.15 13.66 6.74
CA THR A 8 -1.82 14.88 6.30
C THR A 8 -1.13 15.35 5.02
N VAL A 9 -1.92 15.62 3.99
CA VAL A 9 -1.44 16.10 2.69
C VAL A 9 -2.03 17.48 2.47
N GLU A 10 -1.17 18.47 2.20
CA GLU A 10 -1.56 19.86 1.91
C GLU A 10 -2.08 20.01 0.47
N ALA A 11 -3.07 19.17 0.13
CA ALA A 11 -3.83 19.18 -1.11
C ALA A 11 -5.28 18.70 -0.82
N PRO A 12 -6.29 19.16 -1.57
CA PRO A 12 -7.66 18.72 -1.38
C PRO A 12 -7.84 17.22 -1.67
N ALA A 13 -8.82 16.59 -1.01
CA ALA A 13 -9.15 15.20 -1.26
C ALA A 13 -9.54 14.92 -2.73
N SER A 14 -10.09 15.91 -3.44
CA SER A 14 -10.44 15.80 -4.86
C SER A 14 -9.22 15.70 -5.79
N GLU A 15 -8.03 16.07 -5.33
CA GLU A 15 -6.78 15.88 -6.08
C GLU A 15 -6.07 14.59 -5.66
N VAL A 16 -6.10 14.24 -4.37
CA VAL A 16 -5.45 13.03 -3.84
C VAL A 16 -6.22 11.76 -4.18
N GLY A 17 -7.55 11.80 -4.15
CA GLY A 17 -8.43 10.68 -4.44
C GLY A 17 -8.16 10.05 -5.82
N PRO A 18 -8.19 10.83 -6.91
CA PRO A 18 -7.89 10.31 -8.25
C PRO A 18 -6.51 9.67 -8.38
N LEU A 19 -5.51 10.11 -7.60
CA LEU A 19 -4.20 9.44 -7.58
C LEU A 19 -4.30 8.03 -6.97
N LEU A 20 -5.12 7.85 -5.93
CA LEU A 20 -5.37 6.55 -5.31
C LEU A 20 -6.06 5.60 -6.30
N ASP A 21 -6.98 6.11 -7.12
CA ASP A 21 -7.72 5.33 -8.12
C ASP A 21 -6.80 4.69 -9.18
N LEU A 22 -5.60 5.23 -9.36
CA LEU A 22 -4.59 4.71 -10.29
C LEU A 22 -3.76 3.56 -9.71
N LEU A 23 -3.95 3.18 -8.44
CA LEU A 23 -3.20 2.08 -7.83
C LEU A 23 -3.34 0.79 -8.64
N SER A 24 -2.23 0.09 -8.83
CA SER A 24 -2.14 -1.13 -9.64
C SER A 24 -2.44 -0.96 -11.14
N THR A 25 -2.53 0.27 -11.65
CA THR A 25 -2.64 0.55 -13.09
C THR A 25 -1.27 0.87 -13.70
N PRO A 26 -1.11 0.89 -15.03
CA PRO A 26 0.13 1.37 -15.67
C PRO A 26 0.47 2.82 -15.35
N GLN A 27 -0.50 3.62 -14.89
CA GLN A 27 -0.34 5.02 -14.50
C GLN A 27 -0.05 5.18 -13.00
N ASP A 28 0.08 4.09 -12.23
CA ASP A 28 0.38 4.13 -10.80
C ASP A 28 1.73 4.81 -10.54
N ARG A 29 1.67 5.98 -9.91
CA ARG A 29 2.83 6.73 -9.42
C ARG A 29 3.00 6.62 -7.90
N LEU A 30 2.05 6.00 -7.21
CA LEU A 30 2.01 5.94 -5.76
C LEU A 30 2.80 4.74 -5.22
N TRP A 31 2.65 3.57 -5.86
CA TRP A 31 3.34 2.36 -5.41
C TRP A 31 4.86 2.51 -5.55
N PRO A 32 5.65 2.42 -4.48
CA PRO A 32 7.07 2.76 -4.58
C PRO A 32 7.87 1.66 -5.28
N ALA A 33 8.62 2.05 -6.31
CA ALA A 33 9.37 1.15 -7.19
C ALA A 33 10.40 0.27 -6.47
N ALA A 34 10.81 0.64 -5.25
CA ALA A 34 11.74 -0.15 -4.45
C ALA A 34 11.09 -1.39 -3.80
N TRP A 35 9.78 -1.59 -3.90
CA TRP A 35 9.05 -2.70 -3.29
C TRP A 35 8.53 -3.69 -4.33
N SER A 36 8.14 -4.89 -3.87
CA SER A 36 7.46 -5.83 -4.78
C SER A 36 6.22 -5.14 -5.33
N PRO A 37 5.98 -5.19 -6.65
CA PRO A 37 4.88 -4.45 -7.26
C PRO A 37 3.53 -4.92 -6.71
N LEU A 38 2.63 -3.97 -6.49
CA LEU A 38 1.21 -4.24 -6.35
C LEU A 38 0.68 -4.66 -7.72
N ARG A 39 0.01 -5.81 -7.77
CA ARG A 39 -0.68 -6.28 -8.97
C ARG A 39 -2.06 -6.78 -8.59
N LEU A 40 -3.03 -6.33 -9.35
CA LEU A 40 -4.44 -6.69 -9.25
C LEU A 40 -4.93 -7.02 -10.66
N ASP A 41 -5.71 -8.08 -10.80
CA ASP A 41 -6.14 -8.60 -12.10
C ASP A 41 -7.07 -7.63 -12.84
N ALA A 42 -7.87 -6.85 -12.09
CA ALA A 42 -8.84 -5.89 -12.62
C ALA A 42 -8.77 -4.52 -11.92
N GLY A 43 -7.56 -4.08 -11.54
CA GLY A 43 -7.38 -2.80 -10.82
C GLY A 43 -8.13 -2.79 -9.49
N LEU A 44 -8.72 -1.65 -9.12
CA LEU A 44 -9.48 -1.49 -7.87
C LEU A 44 -10.95 -1.93 -7.95
N ALA A 45 -11.36 -2.64 -9.00
CA ALA A 45 -12.73 -3.16 -9.09
C ALA A 45 -13.01 -4.18 -7.97
N VAL A 46 -14.22 -4.17 -7.40
CA VAL A 46 -14.63 -5.19 -6.42
C VAL A 46 -14.53 -6.59 -7.03
N GLY A 47 -13.95 -7.54 -6.29
CA GLY A 47 -13.63 -8.89 -6.74
C GLY A 47 -12.28 -9.01 -7.46
N SER A 48 -11.57 -7.91 -7.71
CA SER A 48 -10.22 -7.93 -8.27
C SER A 48 -9.25 -8.59 -7.29
N ALA A 49 -8.63 -9.69 -7.72
CA ALA A 49 -7.69 -10.46 -6.92
C ALA A 49 -6.25 -10.06 -7.23
N GLY A 50 -5.35 -10.26 -6.27
CA GLY A 50 -3.92 -10.05 -6.49
C GLY A 50 -3.14 -9.90 -5.20
N GLY A 51 -2.19 -8.96 -5.19
CA GLY A 51 -1.41 -8.63 -4.01
C GLY A 51 -0.04 -8.04 -4.32
N HIS A 52 0.87 -8.14 -3.35
CA HIS A 52 2.26 -7.72 -3.49
C HIS A 52 3.20 -8.69 -2.77
N GLY A 53 4.32 -9.03 -3.41
CA GLY A 53 5.26 -10.02 -2.89
C GLY A 53 4.57 -11.37 -2.66
N ARG A 54 4.52 -11.83 -1.40
CA ARG A 54 3.82 -13.06 -0.99
C ARG A 54 2.45 -12.81 -0.35
N ILE A 55 2.08 -11.55 -0.14
CA ILE A 55 0.79 -11.18 0.44
C ILE A 55 -0.26 -11.21 -0.68
N ARG A 56 -1.40 -11.82 -0.41
CA ARG A 56 -2.51 -11.98 -1.35
C ARG A 56 -3.80 -11.45 -0.72
N TYR A 57 -4.60 -10.79 -1.53
CA TYR A 57 -5.88 -10.21 -1.15
C TYR A 57 -6.76 -10.00 -2.38
N GLU A 58 -8.03 -9.73 -2.11
CA GLU A 58 -9.02 -9.27 -3.08
C GLU A 58 -9.55 -7.90 -2.68
N VAL A 59 -9.97 -7.09 -3.66
CA VAL A 59 -10.72 -5.87 -3.39
C VAL A 59 -12.14 -6.25 -2.99
N SER A 60 -12.52 -5.99 -1.74
CA SER A 60 -13.86 -6.33 -1.23
C SER A 60 -14.81 -5.14 -1.20
N ALA A 61 -14.29 -3.92 -1.24
CA ALA A 61 -15.07 -2.69 -1.42
C ALA A 61 -14.19 -1.60 -2.04
N TYR A 62 -14.81 -0.78 -2.89
CA TYR A 62 -14.14 0.34 -3.55
C TYR A 62 -15.12 1.49 -3.76
N GLU A 63 -14.71 2.68 -3.37
CA GLU A 63 -15.40 3.95 -3.54
C GLU A 63 -14.40 4.91 -4.23
N PRO A 64 -14.60 5.23 -5.53
CA PRO A 64 -13.66 6.05 -6.29
C PRO A 64 -13.34 7.39 -5.62
N GLY A 65 -12.06 7.72 -5.59
CA GLY A 65 -11.54 8.95 -5.00
C GLY A 65 -11.52 9.00 -3.48
N SER A 66 -12.09 8.00 -2.78
CA SER A 66 -12.21 8.04 -1.31
C SER A 66 -11.64 6.82 -0.62
N ARG A 67 -11.89 5.60 -1.11
CA ARG A 67 -11.64 4.40 -0.31
C ARG A 67 -11.44 3.16 -1.15
N VAL A 68 -10.47 2.34 -0.75
CA VAL A 68 -10.34 0.96 -1.23
C VAL A 68 -10.05 0.03 -0.05
N HIS A 69 -10.79 -1.08 0.02
CA HIS A 69 -10.66 -2.09 1.05
C HIS A 69 -10.28 -3.44 0.44
N PHE A 70 -9.22 -4.03 0.97
CA PHE A 70 -8.65 -5.29 0.53
C PHE A 70 -8.81 -6.36 1.62
N ALA A 71 -9.50 -7.44 1.33
CA ALA A 71 -9.60 -8.59 2.23
C ALA A 71 -8.45 -9.58 1.97
N PHE A 72 -7.72 -9.98 3.02
CA PHE A 72 -6.63 -10.96 2.87
C PHE A 72 -7.17 -12.33 2.46
N THR A 73 -6.54 -12.92 1.45
CA THR A 73 -6.85 -14.29 1.01
C THR A 73 -6.42 -15.30 2.10
N PRO A 74 -7.22 -16.35 2.37
CA PRO A 74 -6.84 -17.42 3.30
C PRO A 74 -5.49 -18.08 2.98
N GLY A 75 -4.89 -18.71 4.00
CA GLY A 75 -3.69 -19.55 3.84
C GLY A 75 -2.37 -18.90 4.26
N LEU A 76 -2.33 -17.59 4.52
CA LEU A 76 -1.13 -16.90 4.99
C LEU A 76 -0.96 -16.93 6.52
N GLY A 77 -1.92 -17.47 7.27
CA GLY A 77 -1.99 -17.31 8.73
C GLY A 77 -2.29 -15.87 9.16
N LEU A 78 -2.88 -15.09 8.26
CA LEU A 78 -3.34 -13.71 8.46
C LEU A 78 -4.76 -13.62 7.90
N GLU A 79 -5.72 -13.36 8.77
CA GLU A 79 -7.14 -13.21 8.41
C GLU A 79 -7.61 -11.81 8.80
N GLY A 80 -8.10 -11.04 7.84
CA GLY A 80 -8.49 -9.65 8.05
C GLY A 80 -8.39 -8.85 6.77
N TYR A 81 -7.98 -7.59 6.89
CA TYR A 81 -7.95 -6.66 5.77
C TYR A 81 -6.81 -5.65 5.86
N HIS A 82 -6.60 -4.97 4.75
CA HIS A 82 -6.03 -3.64 4.77
C HIS A 82 -6.79 -2.67 3.86
N GLU A 83 -6.73 -1.38 4.18
CA GLU A 83 -7.61 -0.36 3.63
C GLU A 83 -6.86 0.96 3.47
N PHE A 84 -7.15 1.68 2.39
CA PHE A 84 -6.80 3.09 2.24
C PHE A 84 -8.07 3.93 2.25
N VAL A 85 -8.02 5.07 2.96
CA VAL A 85 -9.08 6.08 2.98
C VAL A 85 -8.46 7.47 2.81
N VAL A 86 -9.04 8.27 1.92
CA VAL A 86 -8.78 9.71 1.77
C VAL A 86 -9.92 10.46 2.44
N ILE A 87 -9.59 11.21 3.48
CA ILE A 87 -10.55 11.93 4.33
C ILE A 87 -10.36 13.43 4.11
N PRO A 88 -11.36 14.17 3.59
CA PRO A 88 -11.30 15.63 3.47
C PRO A 88 -11.05 16.28 4.84
N ASP A 89 -10.18 17.30 4.88
CA ASP A 89 -9.84 18.06 6.08
C ASP A 89 -9.77 19.57 5.76
N GLY A 90 -10.84 20.06 5.13
CA GLY A 90 -10.94 21.41 4.60
C GLY A 90 -10.69 21.51 3.10
N PRO A 91 -10.70 22.73 2.53
CA PRO A 91 -10.67 22.96 1.08
C PRO A 91 -9.29 22.76 0.44
N ALA A 92 -8.21 22.73 1.22
CA ALA A 92 -6.83 22.63 0.72
C ALA A 92 -6.03 21.50 1.37
N ARG A 93 -6.70 20.60 2.09
CA ARG A 93 -6.03 19.56 2.88
C ARG A 93 -6.88 18.30 2.98
N CYS A 94 -6.21 17.16 3.08
CA CYS A 94 -6.84 15.89 3.39
C CYS A 94 -5.93 15.03 4.28
N GLN A 95 -6.49 13.94 4.82
CA GLN A 95 -5.74 12.88 5.46
C GLN A 95 -5.84 11.61 4.64
N VAL A 96 -4.70 11.00 4.35
CA VAL A 96 -4.63 9.64 3.83
C VAL A 96 -4.33 8.69 4.98
N VAL A 97 -5.21 7.71 5.18
CA VAL A 97 -5.12 6.72 6.24
C VAL A 97 -5.00 5.34 5.63
N HIS A 98 -3.92 4.64 5.97
CA HIS A 98 -3.79 3.22 5.72
C HIS A 98 -4.03 2.45 7.02
N THR A 99 -4.87 1.42 6.98
CA THR A 99 -5.10 0.52 8.11
C THR A 99 -4.89 -0.92 7.67
N ALA A 100 -4.09 -1.69 8.39
CA ALA A 100 -4.09 -3.14 8.33
C ALA A 100 -4.57 -3.71 9.67
N SER A 101 -5.56 -4.60 9.63
CA SER A 101 -6.17 -5.18 10.83
C SER A 101 -6.55 -6.63 10.58
N GLY A 102 -6.30 -7.49 11.56
CA GLY A 102 -6.64 -8.90 11.41
C GLY A 102 -6.13 -9.79 12.53
N HIS A 103 -6.53 -11.05 12.49
CA HIS A 103 -6.07 -12.11 13.38
C HIS A 103 -4.83 -12.80 12.80
N LEU A 104 -3.87 -13.10 13.68
CA LEU A 104 -2.65 -13.80 13.31
C LEU A 104 -2.72 -15.24 13.82
N ALA A 105 -2.35 -16.20 12.98
CA ALA A 105 -2.34 -17.62 13.28
C ALA A 105 -1.00 -18.26 12.89
N GLY A 106 -0.64 -19.37 13.54
CA GLY A 106 0.58 -20.12 13.26
C GLY A 106 1.86 -19.25 13.32
N GLY A 107 2.80 -19.53 12.42
CA GLY A 107 4.09 -18.82 12.34
C GLY A 107 3.95 -17.31 12.07
N MET A 108 2.82 -16.86 11.53
CA MET A 108 2.55 -15.43 11.29
C MET A 108 2.54 -14.62 12.60
N ARG A 109 2.20 -15.23 13.75
CA ARG A 109 2.27 -14.57 15.06
C ARG A 109 3.68 -14.08 15.42
N LEU A 110 4.71 -14.79 14.96
CA LEU A 110 6.10 -14.42 15.15
C LEU A 110 6.64 -13.60 13.97
N LEU A 111 6.33 -14.02 12.74
CA LEU A 111 6.83 -13.37 11.53
C LEU A 111 6.32 -11.92 11.39
N TRP A 112 5.11 -11.64 11.85
CA TRP A 112 4.51 -10.31 11.80
C TRP A 112 5.37 -9.23 12.51
N PRO A 113 5.59 -9.28 13.84
CA PRO A 113 6.39 -8.26 14.52
C PRO A 113 7.88 -8.29 14.14
N LEU A 114 8.40 -9.45 13.71
CA LEU A 114 9.83 -9.61 13.42
C LEU A 114 10.23 -9.14 12.01
N ALA A 115 9.37 -9.28 11.01
CA ALA A 115 9.72 -8.96 9.63
C ALA A 115 8.63 -8.19 8.88
N ILE A 116 7.40 -8.70 8.87
CA ILE A 116 6.36 -8.15 7.99
C ILE A 116 5.96 -6.75 8.41
N ARG A 117 5.68 -6.50 9.68
CA ARG A 117 5.26 -5.18 10.16
C ARG A 117 6.31 -4.09 9.89
N PRO A 118 7.61 -4.25 10.23
CA PRO A 118 8.60 -3.22 9.92
C PRO A 118 8.80 -2.97 8.41
N LEU A 119 8.75 -4.03 7.58
CA LEU A 119 8.86 -3.88 6.12
C LEU A 119 7.63 -3.17 5.55
N HIS A 120 6.44 -3.55 6.02
CA HIS A 120 5.18 -2.95 5.64
C HIS A 120 5.11 -1.48 6.06
N GLU A 121 5.50 -1.13 7.29
CA GLU A 121 5.58 0.27 7.74
C GLU A 121 6.52 1.11 6.86
N ALA A 122 7.65 0.55 6.41
CA ALA A 122 8.57 1.23 5.50
C ALA A 122 7.99 1.39 4.09
N LEU A 123 7.31 0.36 3.56
CA LEU A 123 6.59 0.45 2.29
C LEU A 123 5.54 1.56 2.32
N LEU A 124 4.72 1.59 3.38
CA LEU A 124 3.68 2.60 3.53
C LEU A 124 4.26 4.00 3.73
N ALA A 125 5.41 4.13 4.41
CA ALA A 125 6.09 5.42 4.52
C ALA A 125 6.50 5.97 3.15
N ASP A 126 7.09 5.13 2.29
CA ASP A 126 7.47 5.53 0.93
C ASP A 126 6.24 5.81 0.05
N LEU A 127 5.15 5.03 0.21
CA LEU A 127 3.92 5.22 -0.54
C LEU A 127 3.27 6.56 -0.18
N LEU A 128 3.22 6.89 1.12
CA LEU A 128 2.69 8.17 1.60
C LEU A 128 3.56 9.35 1.16
N ASP A 129 4.87 9.16 1.04
CA ASP A 129 5.76 10.17 0.44
C ASP A 129 5.47 10.37 -1.05
N ASN A 130 5.20 9.31 -1.80
CA ASN A 130 4.81 9.44 -3.21
C ASN A 130 3.47 10.16 -3.35
N ILE A 131 2.49 9.86 -2.50
CA ILE A 131 1.22 10.60 -2.46
C ILE A 131 1.47 12.09 -2.22
N GLU A 132 2.26 12.45 -1.21
CA GLU A 132 2.58 13.84 -0.90
C GLU A 132 3.30 14.53 -2.08
N ARG A 133 4.22 13.81 -2.73
CA ARG A 133 4.96 14.30 -3.88
C ARG A 133 4.07 14.56 -5.09
N GLU A 134 3.23 13.60 -5.45
CA GLU A 134 2.34 13.73 -6.62
C GLU A 134 1.28 14.82 -6.39
N ALA A 135 0.78 14.96 -5.16
CA ALA A 135 -0.24 15.94 -4.85
C ALA A 135 0.31 17.37 -4.65
N THR A 136 1.53 17.53 -4.14
CA THR A 136 2.07 18.85 -3.73
C THR A 136 3.36 19.26 -4.44
N GLY A 137 3.94 18.38 -5.25
CA GLY A 137 5.24 18.57 -5.89
C GLY A 137 6.45 18.40 -4.96
N ARG A 138 6.24 18.14 -3.66
CA ARG A 138 7.32 17.99 -2.67
C ARG A 138 6.96 16.98 -1.57
N VAL A 139 7.96 16.64 -0.75
CA VAL A 139 7.77 15.83 0.46
C VAL A 139 8.41 16.55 1.63
N VAL A 140 7.62 16.98 2.61
CA VAL A 140 8.11 17.79 3.73
C VAL A 140 9.01 16.95 4.65
N ARG A 141 8.67 15.68 4.88
CA ARG A 141 9.43 14.76 5.73
C ARG A 141 9.62 13.41 5.05
N PRO A 142 10.65 13.27 4.21
CA PRO A 142 10.92 12.01 3.53
C PRO A 142 11.18 10.86 4.51
N ALA A 143 10.60 9.71 4.19
CA ALA A 143 10.79 8.44 4.87
C ALA A 143 12.27 8.06 4.87
N ARG A 144 12.71 7.50 6.01
CA ARG A 144 14.07 6.97 6.18
C ARG A 144 13.98 5.56 6.71
N TRP A 145 14.47 4.60 5.94
CA TRP A 145 14.49 3.22 6.39
C TRP A 145 15.52 3.01 7.49
N SER A 146 15.10 2.34 8.56
CA SER A 146 16.00 1.89 9.61
C SER A 146 17.02 0.89 9.08
N LEU A 147 18.16 0.75 9.77
CA LEU A 147 19.16 -0.28 9.44
C LEU A 147 18.56 -1.68 9.41
N ARG A 148 17.62 -1.97 10.32
CA ARG A 148 16.86 -3.22 10.36
C ARG A 148 16.11 -3.45 9.05
N VAL A 149 15.34 -2.48 8.55
CA VAL A 149 14.61 -2.57 7.27
C VAL A 149 15.58 -2.77 6.11
N ARG A 150 16.67 -2.00 6.07
CA ARG A 150 17.70 -2.12 5.02
C ARG A 150 18.32 -3.53 4.99
N LEU A 151 18.60 -4.12 6.15
CA LEU A 151 19.12 -5.47 6.26
C LEU A 151 18.06 -6.52 5.86
N MET A 152 16.83 -6.41 6.36
CA MET A 152 15.74 -7.33 6.01
C MET A 152 15.45 -7.37 4.51
N ARG A 153 15.49 -6.22 3.83
CA ARG A 153 15.32 -6.16 2.36
C ARG A 153 16.40 -6.92 1.57
N ARG A 154 17.55 -7.23 2.18
CA ARG A 154 18.56 -8.12 1.55
C ARG A 154 18.15 -9.58 1.60
N PHE A 155 17.41 -9.98 2.64
CA PHE A 155 16.92 -11.36 2.83
C PHE A 155 15.54 -11.59 2.21
N PHE A 156 14.75 -10.52 2.06
CA PHE A 156 13.44 -10.52 1.41
C PHE A 156 13.46 -9.53 0.24
N PRO A 157 14.21 -9.82 -0.84
CA PRO A 157 14.29 -8.93 -1.99
C PRO A 157 12.92 -8.77 -2.66
N PRO A 158 12.63 -7.60 -3.27
CA PRO A 158 11.45 -7.43 -4.10
C PRO A 158 11.38 -8.51 -5.17
N THR A 159 10.19 -9.09 -5.39
CA THR A 159 10.00 -9.96 -6.54
C THR A 159 10.13 -9.11 -7.81
N PRO A 160 11.01 -9.47 -8.75
CA PRO A 160 11.19 -8.70 -9.98
C PRO A 160 9.89 -8.67 -10.79
N VAL A 161 9.71 -7.59 -11.56
CA VAL A 161 8.69 -7.53 -12.60
C VAL A 161 9.03 -8.61 -13.63
N PRO A 162 8.13 -9.56 -13.95
CA PRO A 162 8.33 -10.44 -15.08
C PRO A 162 8.50 -9.57 -16.33
N SER A 163 9.64 -9.69 -17.00
CA SER A 163 9.88 -9.06 -18.30
C SER A 163 8.98 -9.71 -19.34
N GLY A 164 7.77 -9.19 -19.48
CA GLY A 164 6.89 -9.51 -20.60
C GLY A 164 7.33 -8.71 -21.83
N SER A 165 7.66 -9.43 -22.90
CA SER A 165 7.99 -8.92 -24.24
C SER A 165 7.02 -7.84 -24.75
N PRO A 166 7.48 -6.90 -25.61
CA PRO A 166 6.54 -6.03 -26.32
C PRO A 166 5.58 -6.90 -27.13
N ALA A 167 4.28 -6.66 -26.96
CA ALA A 167 3.28 -7.16 -27.90
C ALA A 167 3.62 -6.61 -29.29
N ALA A 168 3.74 -7.52 -30.25
CA ALA A 168 3.91 -7.25 -31.67
C ALA A 168 2.63 -6.66 -32.28
#